data_AF-B9EP75-F1
#
_entry.id   AF-B9EP75-F1
#
_cell.length_a   1.000
_cell.length_b   1.000
_cell.length_c   1.000
_cell.angle_alpha   90.00
_cell.angle_beta   90.00
_cell.angle_gamma   90.00
#
_symmetry.space_group_name_H-M   'P 1'
#
loop_
_entity.id
_entity.type
_entity.pdbx_description
1 polymer ?
#
loop_
_entity_poly.entity_id
_entity_poly.type
_entity_poly.pdbx_seq_one_letter_code
_entity_poly.pdbx_strand_id
1 'polypeptide(L)'
;MHLHQVLTGAVNPGDCCYSVGSVNDIPFTAYGSGCDIVILASDFECVQIIPGAQNGNIQVGCVECSHQLGRIAASYGNTVCIFEPFATNPNKRHKQLNYQWQKTGQFFLNAITYNLGLGPTREAYSGSYRAPAAVGPSVSTHTDRGGGWTHDR
;
A
#
# COMPACT_ATOMS: atom_id res chain seq x y z
N MET A 1 -1.57 -9.59 35.50
CA MET A 1 -1.92 -10.02 34.13
C MET A 1 -0.66 -9.90 33.29
N HIS A 2 -0.17 -11.00 32.71
CA HIS A 2 0.95 -10.93 31.77
C HIS A 2 0.39 -10.42 30.46
N LEU A 3 0.70 -9.17 30.12
CA LEU A 3 0.31 -8.56 28.87
C LEU A 3 1.02 -9.35 27.77
N HIS A 4 0.31 -10.26 27.11
CA HIS A 4 0.73 -10.71 25.79
C HIS A 4 0.77 -9.44 24.95
N GLN A 5 1.98 -9.01 24.62
CA GLN A 5 2.17 -7.96 23.65
C GLN A 5 1.56 -8.49 22.35
N VAL A 6 0.39 -7.97 21.99
CA VAL A 6 -0.21 -8.22 20.69
C VAL A 6 0.72 -7.51 19.71
N LEU A 7 1.66 -8.28 19.15
CA LEU A 7 2.40 -7.84 17.97
C LEU A 7 1.35 -7.54 16.92
N THR A 8 1.39 -6.31 16.39
CA THR A 8 0.58 -5.84 15.27
C THR A 8 0.39 -6.97 14.26
N GLY A 9 -0.86 -7.26 13.89
CA GLY A 9 -1.28 -8.51 13.28
C GLY A 9 -0.38 -9.00 12.14
N ALA A 10 -0.36 -10.32 11.93
CA ALA A 10 0.40 -10.94 10.86
C ALA A 10 0.07 -10.34 9.50
N VAL A 11 1.08 -10.23 8.62
CA VAL A 11 0.90 -9.76 7.25
C VAL A 11 -0.14 -10.62 6.54
N ASN A 12 -1.00 -10.01 5.74
CA ASN A 12 -1.93 -10.75 4.89
C ASN A 12 -1.17 -11.68 3.94
N PRO A 13 -1.69 -12.87 3.63
CA PRO A 13 -1.05 -13.78 2.69
C PRO A 13 -0.99 -13.17 1.28
N GLY A 14 0.15 -13.37 0.60
CA GLY A 14 0.37 -12.91 -0.78
C GLY A 14 1.62 -12.02 -0.91
N ASP A 15 2.19 -11.99 -2.12
CA ASP A 15 3.49 -11.36 -2.38
C ASP A 15 3.46 -9.82 -2.39
N CYS A 16 2.27 -9.21 -2.49
CA CYS A 16 2.10 -7.76 -2.62
C CYS A 16 1.42 -7.12 -1.40
N CYS A 17 1.36 -7.81 -0.26
CA CYS A 17 0.69 -7.31 0.94
C CYS A 17 1.58 -6.42 1.83
N TYR A 18 2.82 -6.16 1.41
CA TYR A 18 3.71 -5.19 2.04
C TYR A 18 4.50 -4.41 0.98
N SER A 19 4.95 -3.22 1.32
CA SER A 19 5.84 -2.41 0.48
C SER A 19 6.66 -1.46 1.35
N VAL A 20 7.85 -1.08 0.87
CA VAL A 20 8.76 -0.16 1.55
C VAL A 20 8.76 1.17 0.81
N GLY A 21 8.49 2.26 1.52
CA GLY A 21 8.54 3.62 0.98
C GLY A 21 9.53 4.48 1.72
N SER A 22 9.59 5.76 1.34
CA SER A 22 10.35 6.76 2.08
C SER A 22 9.70 8.13 2.04
N VAL A 23 9.85 8.87 3.14
CA VAL A 23 9.51 10.29 3.25
C VAL A 23 10.80 11.04 3.57
N ASN A 24 11.24 11.95 2.70
CA ASN A 24 12.51 12.67 2.87
C ASN A 24 13.70 11.74 3.16
N ASP A 25 13.83 10.67 2.36
CA ASP A 25 14.86 9.63 2.50
C ASP A 25 14.83 8.81 3.80
N ILE A 26 13.81 9.00 4.64
CA ILE A 26 13.57 8.18 5.84
C ILE A 26 12.67 7.00 5.44
N PRO A 27 13.17 5.75 5.51
CA PRO A 27 12.38 4.61 5.09
C PRO A 27 11.26 4.27 6.08
N PHE A 28 10.21 3.66 5.55
CA PHE A 28 9.12 3.07 6.32
C PHE A 28 8.61 1.81 5.62
N THR A 29 8.02 0.91 6.39
CA THR A 29 7.34 -0.29 5.84
C THR A 29 5.85 -0.15 6.07
N ALA A 30 5.03 -0.38 5.04
CA ALA A 30 3.59 -0.48 5.19
C ALA A 30 3.11 -1.86 4.75
N TYR A 31 2.15 -2.42 5.47
CA TYR A 31 1.60 -3.73 5.14
C TYR A 31 0.13 -3.87 5.53
N GLY A 32 -0.59 -4.75 4.83
CA GLY A 32 -1.96 -5.10 5.14
C GLY A 32 -2.05 -6.18 6.23
N SER A 33 -2.87 -5.96 7.25
CA SER A 33 -3.20 -6.92 8.31
C SER A 33 -4.72 -6.98 8.47
N GLY A 34 -5.34 -8.04 7.94
CA GLY A 34 -6.78 -8.09 7.73
C GLY A 34 -7.22 -6.92 6.84
N CYS A 35 -8.13 -6.10 7.34
CA CYS A 35 -8.59 -4.87 6.67
C CYS A 35 -7.76 -3.63 7.03
N ASP A 36 -6.82 -3.72 7.97
CA ASP A 36 -6.05 -2.55 8.41
C ASP A 36 -4.74 -2.42 7.63
N ILE A 37 -4.22 -1.19 7.54
CA ILE A 37 -2.85 -0.93 7.10
C ILE A 37 -2.02 -0.62 8.33
N VAL A 38 -0.92 -1.35 8.53
CA VAL A 38 0.06 -1.11 9.58
C VAL A 38 1.29 -0.44 8.96
N ILE A 39 1.78 0.60 9.61
CA ILE A 39 2.94 1.37 9.17
C ILE A 39 4.01 1.30 10.25
N LEU A 40 5.18 0.79 9.89
CA LEU A 40 6.34 0.64 10.75
C LEU A 40 7.45 1.61 10.34
N ALA A 41 8.17 2.13 11.34
CA ALA A 41 9.45 2.80 11.12
C ALA A 41 10.55 1.77 10.76
N SER A 42 11.73 2.27 10.39
CA SER A 42 12.90 1.45 10.02
C SER A 42 13.39 0.51 11.11
N ASP A 43 13.08 0.81 12.38
CA ASP A 43 13.37 0.00 13.55
C ASP A 43 12.24 -1.01 13.89
N PHE A 44 11.27 -1.16 13.00
CA PHE A 44 10.07 -2.00 13.14
C PHE A 44 9.10 -1.57 14.25
N GLU A 45 9.27 -0.40 14.85
CA GLU A 45 8.28 0.17 15.75
C GLU A 45 7.03 0.62 14.97
N CYS A 46 5.84 0.28 15.49
CA CYS A 46 4.58 0.66 14.87
C CYS A 46 4.32 2.16 15.04
N VAL A 47 4.27 2.89 13.92
CA VAL A 47 4.03 4.33 13.87
C VAL A 47 2.55 4.65 13.76
N GLN A 48 1.81 3.88 12.97
CA GLN A 48 0.39 4.08 12.76
C GLN A 48 -0.32 2.81 12.32
N ILE A 49 -1.56 2.65 12.77
CA ILE A 49 -2.53 1.71 12.20
C ILE A 49 -3.64 2.54 11.56
N ILE A 50 -3.89 2.34 10.27
CA ILE A 50 -5.02 2.93 9.56
C ILE A 50 -6.15 1.90 9.55
N PRO A 51 -7.28 2.17 10.24
CA PRO A 51 -8.35 1.19 10.35
C PRO A 51 -9.11 1.00 9.03
N GLY A 52 -9.37 -0.26 8.69
CA GLY A 52 -10.13 -0.68 7.51
C GLY A 52 -11.63 -0.44 7.56
N ALA A 53 -12.16 -0.05 8.73
CA ALA A 53 -13.59 0.19 8.93
C ALA A 53 -14.17 1.23 7.95
N GLN A 54 -13.37 2.24 7.59
CA GLN A 54 -13.75 3.25 6.60
C GLN A 54 -13.76 2.74 5.15
N ASN A 55 -13.22 1.54 4.92
CA ASN A 55 -13.16 0.86 3.63
C ASN A 55 -14.02 -0.43 3.64
N GLY A 56 -15.06 -0.46 4.49
CA GLY A 56 -16.04 -1.54 4.54
C GLY A 56 -15.55 -2.82 5.21
N ASN A 57 -14.45 -2.77 5.98
CA ASN A 57 -13.77 -3.94 6.55
C ASN A 57 -13.34 -4.97 5.50
N ILE A 58 -13.13 -4.52 4.26
CA ILE A 58 -12.60 -5.36 3.19
C ILE A 58 -11.12 -5.62 3.49
N GLN A 59 -10.66 -6.86 3.33
CA GLN A 59 -9.25 -7.19 3.51
C GLN A 59 -8.37 -6.40 2.52
N VAL A 60 -7.23 -5.91 2.99
CA VAL A 60 -6.22 -5.27 2.15
C VAL A 60 -5.63 -6.32 1.20
N GLY A 61 -5.83 -6.15 -0.10
CA GLY A 61 -5.37 -7.09 -1.13
C GLY A 61 -3.92 -6.87 -1.54
N CYS A 62 -3.50 -5.61 -1.64
CA CYS A 62 -2.10 -5.24 -1.88
C CYS A 62 -1.81 -3.82 -1.36
N VAL A 63 -0.54 -3.55 -1.11
CA VAL A 63 -0.01 -2.27 -0.63
C VAL A 63 1.20 -1.90 -1.48
N GLU A 64 1.26 -0.66 -1.95
CA GLU A 64 2.40 -0.12 -2.69
C GLU A 64 2.79 1.25 -2.14
N CYS A 65 4.07 1.45 -1.87
CA CYS A 65 4.61 2.67 -1.29
C CYS A 65 5.46 3.45 -2.30
N SER A 66 5.38 4.78 -2.25
CA SER A 66 6.26 5.66 -3.02
C SER A 66 7.60 5.87 -2.30
N HIS A 67 8.69 5.81 -3.04
CA HIS A 67 10.03 6.13 -2.54
C HIS A 67 10.31 7.65 -2.46
N GLN A 68 9.57 8.49 -3.17
CA GLN A 68 9.84 9.93 -3.21
C GLN A 68 8.89 10.73 -2.34
N LEU A 69 7.58 10.47 -2.47
CA LEU A 69 6.54 11.25 -1.80
C LEU A 69 5.98 10.54 -0.56
N GLY A 70 6.45 9.32 -0.28
CA GLY A 70 5.97 8.48 0.80
C GLY A 70 4.48 8.16 0.76
N ARG A 71 3.83 8.28 -0.39
CA ARG A 71 2.43 7.89 -0.56
C ARG A 71 2.26 6.38 -0.39
N ILE A 72 1.10 5.98 0.10
CA ILE A 72 0.69 4.57 0.16
C ILE A 72 -0.55 4.42 -0.72
N ALA A 73 -0.52 3.46 -1.64
CA ALA A 73 -1.69 2.98 -2.36
C ALA A 73 -2.06 1.60 -1.81
N ALA A 74 -3.32 1.38 -1.45
CA ALA A 74 -3.78 0.09 -0.93
C ALA A 74 -5.10 -0.33 -1.59
N SER A 75 -5.21 -1.60 -1.97
CA SER A 75 -6.43 -2.16 -2.54
C SER A 75 -7.34 -2.77 -1.47
N TYR A 76 -8.63 -2.50 -1.63
CA TYR A 76 -9.75 -3.03 -0.86
C TYR A 76 -10.76 -3.59 -1.88
N GLY A 77 -10.58 -4.85 -2.28
CA GLY A 77 -11.34 -5.43 -3.40
C GLY A 77 -11.02 -4.72 -4.72
N ASN A 78 -12.02 -4.08 -5.33
CA ASN A 78 -11.87 -3.29 -6.55
C ASN A 78 -11.67 -1.79 -6.29
N THR A 79 -11.56 -1.36 -5.02
CA THR A 79 -11.31 0.03 -4.65
C THR A 79 -9.83 0.21 -4.31
N VAL A 80 -9.19 1.27 -4.80
CA VAL A 80 -7.84 1.65 -4.41
C VAL A 80 -7.91 2.95 -3.63
N CYS A 81 -7.35 2.96 -2.42
CA CYS A 81 -7.24 4.14 -1.57
C CYS A 81 -5.81 4.68 -1.61
N ILE A 82 -5.68 6.00 -1.65
CA ILE A 82 -4.41 6.71 -1.61
C ILE A 82 -4.29 7.43 -0.27
N PHE A 83 -3.16 7.22 0.40
CA PHE A 83 -2.81 7.86 1.66
C PHE A 83 -1.53 8.67 1.50
N GLU A 84 -1.55 9.91 1.98
CA GLU A 84 -0.38 10.81 1.96
C GLU A 84 0.16 11.04 3.37
N PRO A 85 1.48 11.17 3.53
CA PRO A 85 2.10 11.48 4.80
C PRO A 85 1.94 12.97 5.14
N PHE A 86 1.43 13.25 6.34
CA PHE A 86 1.36 14.60 6.91
C PHE A 86 2.32 14.69 8.09
N ALA A 87 3.12 15.76 8.12
CA ALA A 87 4.03 16.01 9.22
C ALA A 87 3.23 16.18 10.52
N THR A 88 3.71 15.54 11.58
CA THR A 88 3.13 15.62 12.91
C THR A 88 4.16 16.18 13.88
N ASN A 89 3.69 16.68 15.02
CA ASN A 89 4.61 17.13 16.07
C ASN A 89 5.52 15.97 16.49
N PRO A 90 6.83 16.22 16.71
CA PRO A 90 7.77 15.18 17.08
C PRO A 90 7.26 14.37 18.26
N ASN A 91 6.93 13.11 18.02
CA ASN A 91 6.37 12.26 19.04
C ASN A 91 7.54 11.67 19.83
N LYS A 92 7.53 11.78 21.17
CA LYS A 92 8.64 11.29 22.01
C LYS A 92 8.93 9.80 21.81
N ARG A 93 7.97 9.04 21.27
CA ARG A 93 8.08 7.59 20.99
C ARG A 93 8.84 7.27 19.70
N HIS A 94 8.70 8.05 18.64
CA HIS A 94 9.32 7.75 17.34
C HIS A 94 10.26 8.88 16.94
N LYS A 95 11.55 8.74 17.26
CA LYS A 95 12.53 9.82 17.06
C LYS A 95 12.82 10.13 15.59
N GLN A 96 12.51 9.21 14.68
CA GLN A 96 12.95 9.29 13.28
C GLN A 96 11.80 9.51 12.28
N LEU A 97 10.59 9.01 12.54
CA LEU A 97 9.46 9.13 11.61
C LEU A 97 8.29 9.90 12.25
N ASN A 98 8.22 11.20 11.97
CA ASN A 98 7.20 12.11 12.51
C ASN A 98 6.08 12.39 11.51
N TYR A 99 5.58 11.34 10.85
CA TYR A 99 4.52 11.44 9.86
C TYR A 99 3.33 10.56 10.23
N GLN A 100 2.15 11.00 9.85
CA GLN A 100 0.95 10.17 9.83
C GLN A 100 0.31 10.21 8.45
N TRP A 101 -0.07 9.05 7.97
CA TRP A 101 -0.72 8.85 6.70
C TRP A 101 -2.23 9.07 6.83
N GLN A 102 -2.78 9.87 5.92
CA GLN A 102 -4.20 10.16 5.86
C GLN A 102 -4.72 9.90 4.46
N LYS A 103 -5.94 9.36 4.37
CA LYS A 103 -6.59 9.09 3.09
C LYS A 103 -6.89 10.42 2.39
N THR A 104 -6.29 10.63 1.21
CA THR A 104 -6.49 11.85 0.41
C THR A 104 -7.30 11.58 -0.85
N GLY A 105 -7.41 10.32 -1.26
CA GLY A 105 -8.16 9.96 -2.46
C GLY A 105 -8.52 8.48 -2.53
N GLN A 106 -9.41 8.17 -3.45
CA GLN A 106 -9.71 6.79 -3.84
C GLN A 106 -10.25 6.75 -5.27
N PHE A 107 -10.12 5.60 -5.91
CA PHE A 107 -10.74 5.32 -7.21
C PHE A 107 -11.15 3.85 -7.30
N PHE A 108 -12.03 3.54 -8.24
CA PHE A 108 -12.56 2.21 -8.48
C PHE A 108 -11.94 1.61 -9.75
N LEU A 109 -11.75 0.30 -9.70
CA LEU A 109 -11.31 -0.53 -10.82
C LEU A 109 -12.44 -1.45 -11.25
N ASN A 110 -12.35 -1.94 -12.49
CA ASN A 110 -13.34 -2.88 -13.04
C ASN A 110 -13.24 -4.28 -12.43
N ALA A 111 -12.16 -4.58 -11.71
CA ALA A 111 -11.90 -5.88 -11.10
C ALA A 111 -11.17 -5.73 -9.76
N ILE A 112 -11.19 -6.81 -8.96
CA ILE A 112 -10.40 -6.92 -7.72
C ILE A 112 -8.91 -6.87 -8.08
N THR A 113 -8.14 -6.14 -7.28
CA THR A 113 -6.72 -5.89 -7.54
C THR A 113 -5.83 -6.45 -6.45
N TYR A 114 -4.86 -7.25 -6.87
CA TYR A 114 -3.87 -7.92 -6.02
C TYR A 114 -2.44 -7.40 -6.23
N ASN A 115 -2.25 -6.44 -7.13
CA ASN A 115 -0.96 -5.81 -7.40
C ASN A 115 -1.18 -4.34 -7.79
N LEU A 116 -0.34 -3.46 -7.27
CA LEU A 116 -0.26 -2.05 -7.66
C LEU A 116 1.19 -1.74 -8.01
N GLY A 117 1.40 -0.89 -9.02
CA GLY A 117 2.70 -0.34 -9.34
C GLY A 117 2.61 1.18 -9.46
N LEU A 118 3.42 1.90 -8.67
CA LEU A 118 3.56 3.34 -8.81
C LEU A 118 4.68 3.63 -9.83
N GLY A 119 4.30 4.17 -11.00
CA GLY A 119 5.29 4.64 -11.97
C GLY A 119 6.13 5.80 -11.41
N PRO A 120 7.34 6.03 -11.94
CA PRO A 120 8.16 7.17 -11.51
C PRO A 120 7.36 8.46 -11.74
N THR A 121 7.23 9.27 -10.69
CA THR A 121 6.61 10.59 -10.78
C THR A 121 7.36 11.38 -11.86
N ARG A 122 6.70 11.70 -12.97
CA ARG A 122 7.29 12.61 -13.96
C ARG A 122 7.41 13.97 -13.30
N GLU A 123 8.63 14.42 -13.03
CA GLU A 123 8.89 15.86 -12.85
C GLU A 123 8.33 16.57 -14.08
N ALA A 124 7.47 17.57 -13.85
CA ALA A 124 6.96 18.41 -14.91
C ALA A 124 8.13 19.24 -15.48
N TYR A 125 8.85 18.67 -16.45
CA TYR A 125 9.74 19.45 -17.30
C TYR A 125 8.87 20.47 -18.04
N SER A 126 9.10 21.75 -17.76
CA SER A 126 8.56 22.88 -18.52
C SER A 126 9.17 22.87 -19.92
N GLY A 127 8.71 21.97 -20.77
CA GLY A 127 9.10 21.87 -22.16
C GLY A 127 7.91 21.32 -22.91
N SER A 128 7.37 22.12 -23.83
CA SER A 128 6.21 21.80 -24.65
C SER A 128 6.41 20.49 -25.42
N TYR A 129 5.97 19.38 -24.84
CA TYR A 129 5.84 18.10 -25.53
C TYR A 129 4.37 17.71 -25.58
N ARG A 130 3.88 17.57 -26.81
CA ARG A 130 2.54 17.09 -27.14
C ARG A 130 2.39 15.67 -26.56
N ALA A 131 1.46 15.50 -25.63
CA ALA A 131 1.24 14.23 -24.94
C ALA A 131 0.83 13.09 -25.90
N PRO A 132 1.49 11.92 -25.87
CA PRO A 132 0.83 10.68 -26.27
C PRO A 132 -0.09 10.22 -25.13
N ALA A 133 -1.17 9.53 -25.50
CA ALA A 133 -2.24 9.10 -24.61
C ALA A 133 -1.73 8.43 -23.31
N ALA A 134 -2.39 8.76 -22.20
CA ALA A 134 -2.07 8.28 -20.86
C ALA A 134 -1.98 6.75 -20.83
N VAL A 135 -0.81 6.23 -20.43
CA VAL A 135 -0.66 4.84 -20.01
C VAL A 135 -1.21 4.77 -18.59
N GLY A 136 -2.42 4.22 -18.47
CA GLY A 136 -3.03 3.90 -17.18
C GLY A 136 -2.25 2.81 -16.43
N PRO A 137 -2.56 2.57 -15.14
CA PRO A 137 -1.92 1.52 -14.37
C PRO A 137 -2.10 0.16 -15.06
N SER A 138 -1.00 -0.57 -15.26
CA SER A 138 -1.03 -1.90 -15.83
C SER A 138 -1.65 -2.87 -14.83
N VAL A 139 -2.85 -3.38 -15.14
CA VAL A 139 -3.52 -4.44 -14.38
C VAL A 139 -3.11 -5.79 -14.99
N SER A 140 -2.31 -6.58 -14.29
CA SER A 140 -2.06 -7.98 -14.66
C SER A 140 -3.14 -8.87 -14.04
N THR A 141 -4.03 -9.40 -14.88
CA THR A 141 -5.01 -10.43 -14.49
C THR A 141 -4.38 -11.82 -14.65
N HIS A 142 -4.19 -12.55 -13.55
CA HIS A 142 -3.86 -13.96 -13.63
C HIS A 142 -5.14 -14.74 -13.97
N THR A 143 -5.22 -15.33 -15.16
CA THR A 143 -6.29 -16.27 -15.49
C THR A 143 -5.85 -17.65 -15.03
N ASP A 144 -6.57 -18.19 -14.05
CA ASP A 144 -6.38 -19.56 -13.59
C ASP A 144 -6.86 -20.52 -14.69
N ARG A 145 -5.96 -20.91 -15.59
CA ARG A 145 -6.24 -22.01 -16.53
C ARG A 145 -6.08 -23.31 -15.76
N GLY A 146 -7.19 -23.79 -15.21
CA GLY A 146 -7.31 -25.17 -14.73
C GLY A 146 -6.90 -26.14 -15.83
N GLY A 147 -5.70 -26.71 -15.70
CA GLY A 147 -5.21 -27.78 -16.54
C GLY A 147 -5.99 -29.06 -16.24
N GLY A 148 -6.83 -29.46 -17.19
CA GLY A 148 -7.44 -30.79 -17.20
C GLY A 148 -6.37 -31.85 -17.38
N TRP A 149 -6.27 -32.77 -16.43
CA TRP A 149 -5.47 -33.98 -16.55
C TRP A 149 -6.26 -35.02 -17.35
N THR A 150 -5.84 -35.29 -18.58
CA THR A 150 -6.26 -36.49 -19.32
C THR A 150 -5.49 -37.70 -18.78
N HIS A 151 -6.21 -38.65 -18.18
CA HIS A 151 -5.66 -39.97 -17.88
C HIS A 151 -5.69 -40.84 -19.14
N ASP A 152 -4.52 -41.21 -19.65
CA ASP A 152 -4.33 -42.33 -20.57
C ASP A 152 -3.55 -43.44 -19.85
N ARG A 153 -4.28 -44.43 -19.33
CA ARG A 153 -4.00 -45.88 -19.32
C ARG A 153 -4.96 -46.63 -18.41
#